data_AF-A0AAJ5C5G0-F1
#
_entry.id   AF-A0AAJ5C5G0-F1
#
_cell.length_a   1.000
_cell.length_b   1.000
_cell.length_c   1.000
_cell.angle_alpha   90.00
_cell.angle_beta   90.00
_cell.angle_gamma   90.00
#
_symmetry.space_group_name_H-M   'P 1'
#
loop_
_entity.id
_entity.type
_entity.pdbx_description
1 polymer ?
#
loop_
_entity_poly.entity_id
_entity_poly.type
_entity_poly.pdbx_seq_one_letter_code
_entity_poly.pdbx_strand_id
1 'polypeptide(L)'
;MSYEGTTPLFAPGPNPRTPALPWRSDSFYAIDDRVRGGTSHSHTAIVQYPPPSRGEVIFSGFLDTLTLGGAGFSSQASTTLFPVTLSKDAYSGLRLVVRKQANWNEPIPPSDADKNPGGGKRPVKSFVFEIKTEEPQRRPDGRRESVVVWEWSFTIPSDQSDIKDKGLNTVLSNDDFWVFDGMWDDFRPFYRGRPIDPDTAGEFEPEKTYEWSLMARSHFQAQSGPFALQLHSLNALPFENQLSACRAHATSVVTGEAPTSGEIEPWLHEKSSGHSFRSVAPAQTTPVKDRSTGEYYGFALFVFSTVLWIGWIAWALTPDEWLESVGIAWYPNREWAFLIPAWSLFAVLAVYAVFIGLNNWKTPELDEISNVTDRAQNVYTVSLDDEKHLFEDQHKLEHSLHDIYDLPPTYVSRQMHLS
;
A
#
# COMPACT_ATOMS: atom_id res chain seq x y z
N MET A 1 10.66 14.73 4.90
CA MET A 1 9.34 14.87 4.26
C MET A 1 8.30 14.60 5.32
N SER A 2 7.34 15.49 5.56
CA SER A 2 6.10 15.09 6.21
C SER A 2 5.28 14.38 5.13
N TYR A 3 4.97 13.10 5.31
CA TYR A 3 4.02 12.42 4.44
C TYR A 3 2.64 13.03 4.75
N GLU A 4 2.26 14.04 3.96
CA GLU A 4 1.02 14.78 4.14
C GLU A 4 -0.16 13.81 4.18
N GLY A 5 -1.10 14.06 5.10
CA GLY A 5 -2.23 13.19 5.32
C GLY A 5 -1.91 11.89 6.07
N THR A 6 -0.80 11.78 6.80
CA THR A 6 -0.57 10.69 7.77
C THR A 6 -0.36 11.21 9.18
N THR A 7 -0.72 10.43 10.19
CA THR A 7 -0.46 10.78 11.59
C THR A 7 0.90 10.22 12.00
N PRO A 8 1.92 11.04 12.30
CA PRO A 8 3.25 10.54 12.58
C PRO A 8 3.29 9.90 13.98
N LEU A 9 3.84 8.67 14.08
CA LEU A 9 4.01 7.94 15.34
C LEU A 9 5.43 8.08 15.87
N PHE A 10 6.41 7.84 15.00
CA PHE A 10 7.83 8.05 15.28
C PHE A 10 8.49 8.78 14.13
N ALA A 11 9.31 9.78 14.46
CA ALA A 11 9.96 10.64 13.48
C ALA A 11 11.40 10.97 13.88
N PRO A 12 12.25 11.37 12.90
CA PRO A 12 13.63 11.71 13.16
C PRO A 12 13.73 13.12 13.76
N GLY A 13 14.62 13.29 14.74
CA GLY A 13 14.76 14.56 15.45
C GLY A 13 14.75 14.41 16.96
N PRO A 14 15.10 15.45 17.73
CA PRO A 14 14.97 15.41 19.17
C PRO A 14 13.54 15.76 19.59
N ASN A 15 12.86 16.60 18.78
CA ASN A 15 11.56 17.20 19.02
C ASN A 15 10.70 17.10 17.74
N PRO A 16 10.23 15.92 17.37
CA PRO A 16 9.25 15.79 16.29
C PRO A 16 7.95 16.54 16.63
N ARG A 17 7.18 16.89 15.61
CA ARG A 17 5.87 17.54 15.80
C ARG A 17 4.90 16.54 16.41
N THR A 18 4.19 16.97 17.45
CA THR A 18 3.08 16.20 18.07
C THR A 18 2.12 15.69 16.99
N PRO A 19 1.66 14.43 17.06
CA PRO A 19 1.83 13.49 18.17
C PRO A 19 3.10 12.63 18.14
N ALA A 20 3.96 12.76 17.13
CA ALA A 20 5.10 11.85 17.00
C ALA A 20 6.08 11.91 18.17
N LEU A 21 6.69 10.76 18.46
CA LEU A 21 7.79 10.60 19.40
C LEU A 21 9.13 10.52 18.67
N PRO A 22 10.23 11.01 19.27
CA PRO A 22 11.55 10.85 18.69
C PRO A 22 12.01 9.40 18.79
N TRP A 23 12.83 8.96 17.83
CA TRP A 23 13.53 7.69 17.93
C TRP A 23 14.50 7.65 19.12
N ARG A 24 14.45 6.56 19.88
CA ARG A 24 15.27 6.31 21.07
C ARG A 24 15.73 4.86 21.09
N SER A 25 17.03 4.61 21.06
CA SER A 25 17.56 3.24 21.08
C SER A 25 17.38 2.56 22.44
N ASP A 26 17.34 3.33 23.53
CA ASP A 26 17.05 2.86 24.89
C ASP A 26 15.59 2.44 25.09
N SER A 27 14.69 2.82 24.16
CA SER A 27 13.31 2.34 24.14
C SER A 27 13.16 0.94 23.55
N PHE A 28 14.23 0.25 23.19
CA PHE A 28 14.16 -1.11 22.63
C PHE A 28 14.94 -2.12 23.46
N TYR A 29 14.44 -3.35 23.49
CA TYR A 29 15.13 -4.48 24.11
C TYR A 29 15.09 -5.72 23.20
N ALA A 30 16.17 -6.51 23.26
CA ALA A 30 16.36 -7.65 22.39
C ALA A 30 15.53 -8.88 22.81
N ILE A 31 14.84 -9.50 21.86
CA ILE A 31 14.18 -10.80 21.97
C ILE A 31 14.72 -11.69 20.84
N ASP A 32 15.93 -12.23 21.05
CA ASP A 32 16.60 -13.05 20.05
C ASP A 32 16.55 -14.55 20.41
N ASP A 33 16.91 -15.39 19.45
CA ASP A 33 16.97 -16.84 19.63
C ASP A 33 17.97 -17.33 20.69
N ARG A 34 18.83 -16.45 21.22
CA ARG A 34 19.69 -16.67 22.40
C ARG A 34 18.92 -17.21 23.60
N VAL A 35 17.64 -16.85 23.75
CA VAL A 35 16.77 -17.41 24.81
C VAL A 35 16.52 -18.92 24.66
N ARG A 36 16.82 -19.50 23.49
CA ARG A 36 16.78 -20.93 23.16
C ARG A 36 18.16 -21.53 22.92
N GLY A 37 19.24 -20.79 23.24
CA GLY A 37 20.62 -21.19 22.97
C GLY A 37 21.08 -20.94 21.53
N GLY A 38 20.35 -20.13 20.74
CA GLY A 38 20.80 -19.67 19.43
C GLY A 38 21.89 -18.60 19.51
N THR A 39 22.44 -18.22 18.35
CA THR A 39 23.51 -17.22 18.23
C THR A 39 23.08 -15.97 17.47
N SER A 40 21.83 -15.91 16.99
CA SER A 40 21.30 -14.70 16.39
C SER A 40 21.20 -13.61 17.44
N HIS A 41 21.50 -12.39 17.05
CA HIS A 41 21.42 -11.25 17.93
C HIS A 41 21.01 -10.00 17.17
N SER A 42 20.33 -9.10 17.87
CA SER A 42 20.00 -7.78 17.35
C SER A 42 20.33 -6.70 18.37
N HIS A 43 20.43 -5.47 17.87
CA HIS A 43 20.49 -4.27 18.67
C HIS A 43 19.86 -3.12 17.91
N THR A 44 19.61 -2.02 18.62
CA THR A 44 19.24 -0.75 18.02
C THR A 44 20.28 0.32 18.31
N ALA A 45 20.46 1.24 17.38
CA ALA A 45 21.27 2.44 17.57
C ALA A 45 20.59 3.64 16.91
N ILE A 46 21.09 4.84 17.18
CA ILE A 46 20.64 6.06 16.52
C ILE A 46 21.74 6.56 15.59
N VAL A 47 21.43 6.68 14.30
CA VAL A 47 22.30 7.32 13.31
C VAL A 47 21.91 8.79 13.20
N GLN A 48 22.82 9.68 13.59
CA GLN A 48 22.60 11.11 13.51
C GLN A 48 23.06 11.67 12.17
N TYR A 49 22.27 12.59 11.61
CA TYR A 49 22.63 13.37 10.43
C TYR A 49 22.95 14.81 10.85
N PRO A 50 23.94 15.48 10.24
CA PRO A 50 24.12 16.91 10.42
C PRO A 50 22.84 17.65 9.95
N PRO A 51 22.23 18.52 10.79
CA PRO A 51 22.64 18.90 12.13
C PRO A 51 22.27 17.84 13.20
N PRO A 52 23.14 17.59 14.21
CA PRO A 52 23.13 16.44 15.15
C PRO A 52 21.87 16.30 16.02
N SER A 53 20.90 17.18 15.83
CA SER A 53 19.53 17.05 16.31
C SER A 53 18.74 15.89 15.66
N ARG A 54 19.02 15.50 14.41
CA ARG A 54 18.19 14.50 13.69
C ARG A 54 18.80 13.11 13.75
N GLY A 55 18.10 12.20 14.42
CA GLY A 55 18.47 10.78 14.52
C GLY A 55 17.43 9.88 13.87
N GLU A 56 17.88 8.92 13.07
CA GLU A 56 17.09 7.79 12.58
C GLU A 56 17.46 6.56 13.41
N VAL A 57 16.49 5.68 13.69
CA VAL A 57 16.79 4.43 14.37
C VAL A 57 17.31 3.41 13.36
N ILE A 58 18.33 2.66 13.77
CA ILE A 58 18.76 1.49 13.06
C ILE A 58 18.45 0.23 13.86
N PHE A 59 17.87 -0.75 13.18
CA PHE A 59 17.70 -2.11 13.63
C PHE A 59 18.71 -2.99 12.89
N SER A 60 19.72 -3.49 13.60
CA SER A 60 20.81 -4.26 13.02
C SER A 60 21.17 -5.47 13.86
N GLY A 61 21.92 -6.38 13.26
CA GLY A 61 22.40 -7.57 13.94
C GLY A 61 22.81 -8.68 12.99
N PHE A 62 22.94 -9.88 13.55
CA PHE A 62 23.31 -11.08 12.82
C PHE A 62 22.26 -12.16 12.99
N LEU A 63 21.88 -12.79 11.87
CA LEU A 63 20.93 -13.89 11.85
C LEU A 63 21.65 -15.20 11.54
N ASP A 64 21.70 -16.10 12.51
CA ASP A 64 22.26 -17.44 12.34
C ASP A 64 21.16 -18.48 12.16
N THR A 65 21.40 -19.43 11.26
CA THR A 65 20.50 -20.56 11.03
C THR A 65 21.14 -21.89 11.35
N LEU A 66 22.45 -21.93 11.63
CA LEU A 66 23.18 -23.18 11.84
C LEU A 66 22.95 -23.74 13.25
N THR A 67 22.95 -22.87 14.26
CA THR A 67 22.90 -23.27 15.68
C THR A 67 21.61 -24.00 16.04
N LEU A 68 20.47 -23.56 15.50
CA LEU A 68 19.15 -24.14 15.81
C LEU A 68 18.58 -24.96 14.64
N GLY A 69 19.44 -25.60 13.84
CA GLY A 69 19.01 -26.56 12.82
C GLY A 69 18.14 -25.95 11.71
N GLY A 70 18.46 -24.73 11.30
CA GLY A 70 17.79 -23.97 10.24
C GLY A 70 16.87 -22.86 10.74
N ALA A 71 16.45 -22.91 12.01
CA ALA A 71 15.71 -21.83 12.65
C ALA A 71 16.66 -20.73 13.14
N GLY A 72 16.20 -19.48 13.07
CA GLY A 72 16.94 -18.32 13.57
C GLY A 72 16.01 -17.13 13.61
N PHE A 73 16.08 -16.34 14.68
CA PHE A 73 15.40 -15.07 14.75
C PHE A 73 16.10 -14.07 15.66
N SER A 74 15.97 -12.81 15.29
CA SER A 74 16.38 -11.68 16.10
C SER A 74 15.31 -10.60 16.05
N SER A 75 14.98 -10.02 17.20
CA SER A 75 13.89 -9.05 17.32
C SER A 75 14.22 -7.97 18.35
N GLN A 76 13.73 -6.76 18.11
CA GLN A 76 13.77 -5.63 19.03
C GLN A 76 12.34 -5.20 19.33
N ALA A 77 11.94 -5.37 20.60
CA ALA A 77 10.64 -4.94 21.08
C ALA A 77 10.72 -3.54 21.69
N SER A 78 9.75 -2.70 21.37
CA SER A 78 9.65 -1.35 21.93
C SER A 78 9.03 -1.38 23.32
N THR A 79 9.63 -0.67 24.26
CA THR A 79 9.05 -0.34 25.57
C THR A 79 8.10 0.86 25.50
N THR A 80 8.16 1.62 24.40
CA THR A 80 7.37 2.83 24.17
C THR A 80 6.16 2.50 23.29
N LEU A 81 4.97 2.75 23.82
CA LEU A 81 3.70 2.61 23.09
C LEU A 81 3.56 3.67 21.99
N PHE A 82 2.60 3.46 21.09
CA PHE A 82 2.25 4.50 20.12
C PHE A 82 1.68 5.74 20.82
N PRO A 83 2.02 6.96 20.35
CA PRO A 83 1.54 8.19 20.97
C PRO A 83 0.05 8.48 20.73
N VAL A 84 -0.60 7.71 19.86
CA VAL A 84 -2.03 7.79 19.56
C VAL A 84 -2.63 6.39 19.58
N THR A 85 -3.92 6.32 19.94
CA THR A 85 -4.70 5.07 19.85
C THR A 85 -5.03 4.78 18.38
N LEU A 86 -4.59 3.63 17.89
CA LEU A 86 -4.77 3.21 16.49
C LEU A 86 -6.14 2.57 16.25
N SER A 87 -7.23 3.31 16.48
CA SER A 87 -8.59 2.81 16.19
C SER A 87 -8.80 2.57 14.69
N LYS A 88 -9.42 1.44 14.35
CA LYS A 88 -9.83 1.10 12.97
C LYS A 88 -10.78 2.11 12.34
N ASP A 89 -11.51 2.89 13.13
CA ASP A 89 -12.41 3.93 12.63
C ASP A 89 -11.63 5.16 12.10
N ALA A 90 -10.45 5.40 12.68
CA ALA A 90 -9.61 6.55 12.36
C ALA A 90 -8.46 6.20 11.41
N TYR A 91 -7.98 4.95 11.43
CA TYR A 91 -6.79 4.51 10.71
C TYR A 91 -7.04 3.21 9.94
N SER A 92 -6.41 3.08 8.77
CA SER A 92 -6.47 1.89 7.91
C SER A 92 -5.21 1.02 7.95
N GLY A 93 -4.10 1.55 8.49
CA GLY A 93 -2.82 0.83 8.50
C GLY A 93 -1.65 1.63 9.06
N LEU A 94 -0.45 1.11 8.82
CA LEU A 94 0.83 1.76 9.13
C LEU A 94 1.64 2.02 7.87
N ARG A 95 2.39 3.10 7.88
CA ARG A 95 3.40 3.45 6.88
C ARG A 95 4.78 3.46 7.51
N LEU A 96 5.64 2.59 6.99
CA LEU A 96 7.04 2.50 7.38
C LEU A 96 7.93 3.10 6.29
N VAL A 97 8.81 4.02 6.68
CA VAL A 97 9.74 4.68 5.76
C VAL A 97 11.14 4.24 6.11
N VAL A 98 11.79 3.59 5.16
CA VAL A 98 13.09 2.93 5.33
C VAL A 98 14.09 3.58 4.39
N ARG A 99 15.29 3.88 4.89
CA ARG A 99 16.38 4.38 4.04
C ARG A 99 16.93 3.28 3.15
N LYS A 100 17.12 3.56 1.85
CA LYS A 100 17.65 2.59 0.88
C LYS A 100 19.06 2.12 1.21
N GLN A 101 19.93 3.06 1.59
CA GLN A 101 21.30 2.80 1.99
C GLN A 101 21.45 3.09 3.48
N ALA A 102 21.49 2.04 4.29
CA ALA A 102 21.73 2.17 5.72
C ALA A 102 23.16 2.70 5.94
N ASN A 103 23.30 3.77 6.71
CA ASN A 103 24.61 4.30 7.10
C ASN A 103 25.12 3.57 8.35
N TRP A 104 25.38 2.26 8.19
CA TRP A 104 25.80 1.38 9.27
C TRP A 104 26.49 0.14 8.74
N ASN A 105 27.59 -0.22 9.39
CA ASN A 105 28.33 -1.43 9.10
C ASN A 105 28.23 -2.37 10.29
N GLU A 106 27.49 -3.46 10.10
CA GLU A 106 27.35 -4.50 11.11
C GLU A 106 28.60 -5.40 11.12
N PRO A 107 29.20 -5.69 12.28
CA PRO A 107 30.35 -6.59 12.37
C PRO A 107 30.01 -7.99 11.85
N ILE A 108 30.82 -8.48 10.91
CA ILE A 108 30.63 -9.79 10.29
C ILE A 108 31.50 -10.82 11.02
N PRO A 109 30.94 -11.90 11.59
CA PRO A 109 31.74 -12.98 12.14
C PRO A 109 32.57 -13.66 11.02
N PRO A 110 33.74 -14.23 11.34
CA PRO A 110 34.55 -14.92 10.35
C PRO A 110 33.74 -16.02 9.65
N SER A 111 33.60 -15.93 8.32
CA SER A 111 32.91 -16.92 7.51
C SER A 111 33.76 -17.31 6.30
N ASP A 112 33.59 -18.54 5.81
CA ASP A 112 34.16 -18.96 4.54
C ASP A 112 33.67 -18.01 3.42
N ALA A 113 34.58 -17.50 2.59
CA ALA A 113 34.27 -16.50 1.56
C ALA A 113 33.23 -16.96 0.54
N ASP A 114 33.06 -18.27 0.37
CA ASP A 114 32.16 -18.88 -0.62
C ASP A 114 30.73 -19.16 -0.10
N LYS A 115 30.46 -18.93 1.20
CA LYS A 115 29.15 -19.24 1.81
C LYS A 115 28.53 -18.02 2.45
N ASN A 116 27.20 -17.91 2.35
CA ASN A 116 26.46 -16.88 3.08
C ASN A 116 26.71 -17.03 4.59
N PRO A 117 27.14 -15.96 5.29
CA PRO A 117 27.32 -15.99 6.73
C PRO A 117 26.03 -16.45 7.43
N GLY A 118 26.13 -17.36 8.41
CA GLY A 118 24.97 -17.88 9.15
C GLY A 118 24.19 -19.00 8.44
N GLY A 119 24.64 -19.49 7.29
CA GLY A 119 24.19 -20.77 6.70
C GLY A 119 22.90 -20.76 5.87
N GLY A 120 22.28 -19.61 5.66
CA GLY A 120 21.06 -19.42 4.87
C GLY A 120 21.31 -19.27 3.37
N LYS A 121 20.24 -19.38 2.58
CA LYS A 121 20.30 -19.36 1.11
C LYS A 121 20.53 -17.97 0.50
N ARG A 122 20.11 -16.91 1.18
CA ARG A 122 20.27 -15.51 0.75
C ARG A 122 20.60 -14.58 1.93
N PRO A 123 21.12 -13.38 1.66
CA PRO A 123 21.23 -12.33 2.67
C PRO A 123 19.87 -11.94 3.26
N VAL A 124 19.87 -11.41 4.47
CA VAL A 124 18.67 -10.90 5.13
C VAL A 124 18.13 -9.67 4.39
N LYS A 125 16.90 -9.78 3.91
CA LYS A 125 16.16 -8.71 3.22
C LYS A 125 14.70 -8.62 3.61
N SER A 126 14.15 -9.68 4.19
CA SER A 126 12.77 -9.74 4.65
C SER A 126 12.73 -9.47 6.16
N PHE A 127 11.86 -8.55 6.55
CA PHE A 127 11.65 -8.12 7.93
C PHE A 127 10.17 -8.27 8.29
N VAL A 128 9.89 -8.29 9.59
CA VAL A 128 8.53 -8.41 10.12
C VAL A 128 8.31 -7.31 11.14
N PHE A 129 7.20 -6.59 11.00
CA PHE A 129 6.65 -5.70 12.01
C PHE A 129 5.62 -6.48 12.82
N GLU A 130 5.77 -6.50 14.14
CA GLU A 130 4.90 -7.28 15.03
C GLU A 130 4.10 -6.35 15.93
N ILE A 131 2.82 -6.66 16.15
CA ILE A 131 1.94 -6.01 17.12
C ILE A 131 1.31 -7.07 18.02
N LYS A 132 1.34 -6.82 19.34
CA LYS A 132 0.61 -7.57 20.35
C LYS A 132 -0.50 -6.70 20.90
N THR A 133 -1.73 -7.20 20.86
CA THR A 133 -2.93 -6.51 21.36
C THR A 133 -3.35 -7.00 22.74
N GLU A 134 -2.63 -7.98 23.29
CA GLU A 134 -2.90 -8.60 24.58
C GLU A 134 -1.66 -8.54 25.46
N GLU A 135 -1.87 -8.31 26.76
CA GLU A 135 -0.80 -8.38 27.75
C GLU A 135 -0.41 -9.85 28.04
N PRO A 136 0.87 -10.24 27.84
CA PRO A 136 1.31 -11.58 28.16
C PRO A 136 1.25 -11.86 29.66
N GLN A 137 0.45 -12.85 30.04
CA GLN A 137 0.38 -13.34 31.41
C GLN A 137 1.75 -13.87 31.86
N ARG A 138 2.04 -13.75 33.16
CA ARG A 138 3.24 -14.33 33.77
C ARG A 138 2.87 -15.59 34.52
N ARG A 139 3.60 -16.66 34.24
CA ARG A 139 3.49 -17.90 34.99
C ARG A 139 3.99 -17.73 36.42
N PRO A 140 3.61 -18.64 37.33
CA PRO A 140 4.17 -18.69 38.68
C PRO A 140 5.72 -18.82 38.71
N ASP A 141 6.34 -19.33 37.63
CA ASP A 141 7.80 -19.43 37.46
C ASP A 141 8.47 -18.12 36.98
N GLY A 142 7.70 -17.03 36.80
CA GLY A 142 8.16 -15.73 36.33
C GLY A 142 8.33 -15.61 34.81
N ARG A 143 8.16 -16.70 34.04
CA ARG A 143 8.21 -16.65 32.57
C ARG A 143 6.95 -16.03 31.98
N ARG A 144 7.12 -15.18 30.97
CA ARG A 144 6.00 -14.63 30.17
C ARG A 144 5.42 -15.73 29.28
N GLU A 145 4.10 -15.83 29.26
CA GLU A 145 3.37 -16.68 28.33
C GLU A 145 3.39 -16.11 26.91
N SER A 146 3.17 -16.96 25.92
CA SER A 146 3.00 -16.51 24.54
C SER A 146 1.56 -16.06 24.33
N VAL A 147 1.40 -14.91 23.66
CA VAL A 147 0.11 -14.39 23.19
C VAL A 147 0.07 -14.44 21.66
N VAL A 148 -1.08 -14.17 21.07
CA VAL A 148 -1.19 -13.97 19.62
C VAL A 148 -0.38 -12.73 19.22
N VAL A 149 0.42 -12.88 18.17
CA VAL A 149 1.24 -11.82 17.58
C VAL A 149 0.74 -11.58 16.17
N TRP A 150 0.41 -10.33 15.87
CA TRP A 150 0.00 -9.91 14.54
C TRP A 150 1.24 -9.46 13.76
N GLU A 151 1.56 -10.19 12.70
CA GLU A 151 2.79 -10.02 11.92
C GLU A 151 2.47 -9.40 10.55
N TRP A 152 3.14 -8.30 10.23
CA TRP A 152 3.20 -7.72 8.88
C TRP A 152 4.62 -7.85 8.32
N SER A 153 4.79 -8.68 7.29
CA SER A 153 6.08 -8.92 6.64
C SER A 153 6.29 -7.97 5.47
N PHE A 154 7.49 -7.41 5.34
CA PHE A 154 7.91 -6.62 4.19
C PHE A 154 9.35 -6.95 3.78
N THR A 155 9.64 -6.87 2.48
CA THR A 155 10.95 -7.21 1.91
C THR A 155 11.58 -6.02 1.20
N ILE A 156 12.85 -5.75 1.53
CA ILE A 156 13.64 -4.71 0.88
C ILE A 156 13.95 -5.15 -0.57
N PRO A 157 13.63 -4.32 -1.59
CA PRO A 157 13.89 -4.65 -2.98
C PRO A 157 15.38 -4.94 -3.25
N SER A 158 15.60 -5.85 -4.20
CA SER A 158 16.90 -6.24 -4.73
C SER A 158 16.90 -6.01 -6.24
N ASP A 159 18.00 -5.50 -6.78
CA ASP A 159 18.17 -5.23 -8.22
C ASP A 159 18.04 -6.49 -9.10
N GLN A 160 17.99 -7.69 -8.50
CA GLN A 160 17.91 -8.98 -9.20
C GLN A 160 16.56 -9.70 -9.10
N SER A 161 15.55 -9.11 -8.46
CA SER A 161 14.23 -9.75 -8.30
C SER A 161 13.10 -8.91 -8.88
N ASP A 162 12.42 -9.42 -9.91
CA ASP A 162 11.20 -8.83 -10.49
C ASP A 162 9.98 -8.85 -9.53
N ILE A 163 10.12 -9.49 -8.37
CA ILE A 163 9.06 -9.60 -7.38
C ILE A 163 9.10 -8.38 -6.46
N LYS A 164 8.20 -7.43 -6.71
CA LYS A 164 7.95 -6.29 -5.81
C LYS A 164 7.09 -6.74 -4.64
N ASP A 165 7.48 -6.32 -3.44
CA ASP A 165 6.68 -6.52 -2.23
C ASP A 165 5.31 -5.83 -2.38
N LYS A 166 4.23 -6.51 -1.96
CA LYS A 166 2.85 -5.99 -2.08
C LYS A 166 2.68 -4.67 -1.30
N GLY A 167 3.37 -4.53 -0.16
CA GLY A 167 3.32 -3.34 0.67
C GLY A 167 4.19 -2.20 0.15
N LEU A 168 5.02 -2.40 -0.88
CA LEU A 168 5.91 -1.35 -1.37
C LEU A 168 5.13 -0.27 -2.13
N ASN A 169 5.06 0.92 -1.56
CA ASN A 169 4.49 2.09 -2.22
C ASN A 169 5.53 2.72 -3.16
N THR A 170 5.51 2.28 -4.42
CA THR A 170 6.44 2.77 -5.45
C THR A 170 6.21 4.23 -5.84
N VAL A 171 5.03 4.79 -5.60
CA VAL A 171 4.70 6.19 -5.89
C VAL A 171 5.37 7.13 -4.88
N LEU A 172 5.41 6.74 -3.61
CA LEU A 172 6.01 7.53 -2.53
C LEU A 172 7.48 7.20 -2.26
N SER A 173 7.97 6.07 -2.77
CA SER A 173 9.40 5.72 -2.73
C SER A 173 10.19 6.65 -3.65
N ASN A 174 11.37 7.07 -3.21
CA ASN A 174 12.26 7.98 -3.96
C ASN A 174 13.71 7.49 -3.89
N ASP A 175 14.68 8.29 -4.32
CA ASP A 175 16.09 7.88 -4.37
C ASP A 175 16.70 7.54 -3.00
N ASP A 176 16.19 8.16 -1.92
CA ASP A 176 16.71 7.99 -0.57
C ASP A 176 15.93 6.94 0.24
N PHE A 177 14.64 6.79 -0.03
CA PHE A 177 13.72 6.02 0.82
C PHE A 177 12.86 5.01 0.06
N TRP A 178 12.71 3.84 0.67
CA TRP A 178 11.62 2.91 0.42
C TRP A 178 10.44 3.24 1.35
N VAL A 179 9.23 3.29 0.80
CA VAL A 179 8.00 3.50 1.57
C VAL A 179 7.15 2.24 1.51
N PHE A 180 6.81 1.69 2.67
CA PHE A 180 5.96 0.52 2.81
C PHE A 180 4.66 0.88 3.52
N ASP A 181 3.53 0.48 2.94
CA ASP A 181 2.20 0.62 3.51
C ASP A 181 1.69 -0.78 3.88
N GLY A 182 1.38 -0.97 5.16
CA GLY A 182 0.81 -2.19 5.72
C GLY A 182 -0.58 -1.91 6.21
N MET A 183 -1.60 -2.37 5.47
CA MET A 183 -2.98 -2.22 5.89
C MET A 183 -3.27 -3.17 7.05
N TRP A 184 -4.31 -2.91 7.85
CA TRP A 184 -4.73 -3.85 8.90
C TRP A 184 -5.00 -5.26 8.37
N ASP A 185 -5.51 -5.36 7.14
CA ASP A 185 -5.74 -6.62 6.44
C ASP A 185 -4.46 -7.32 5.96
N ASP A 186 -3.28 -6.74 6.10
CA ASP A 186 -1.99 -7.39 5.81
C ASP A 186 -1.36 -8.02 7.06
N PHE A 187 -1.87 -7.73 8.25
CA PHE A 187 -1.41 -8.35 9.50
C PHE A 187 -1.98 -9.77 9.62
N ARG A 188 -1.12 -10.74 9.88
CA ARG A 188 -1.49 -12.17 10.01
C ARG A 188 -1.23 -12.65 11.43
N PRO A 189 -2.13 -13.44 12.04
CA PRO A 189 -1.95 -13.89 13.40
C PRO A 189 -0.99 -15.08 13.48
N PHE A 190 -0.06 -15.02 14.42
CA PHE A 190 0.88 -16.07 14.75
C PHE A 190 0.85 -16.37 16.24
N TYR A 191 1.00 -17.64 16.60
CA TYR A 191 1.21 -18.06 17.98
C TYR A 191 2.43 -18.95 18.07
N ARG A 192 3.36 -18.54 18.92
CA ARG A 192 4.63 -19.26 19.14
C ARG A 192 5.41 -19.51 17.82
N GLY A 193 5.33 -18.55 16.89
CA GLY A 193 6.00 -18.60 15.58
C GLY A 193 5.32 -19.50 14.56
N ARG A 194 4.06 -19.92 14.78
CA ARG A 194 3.25 -20.65 13.80
C ARG A 194 2.04 -19.82 13.38
N PRO A 195 1.69 -19.80 12.09
CA PRO A 195 0.47 -19.13 11.65
C PRO A 195 -0.76 -19.79 12.28
N ILE A 196 -1.76 -18.98 12.61
CA ILE A 196 -3.06 -19.44 13.10
C ILE A 196 -4.12 -19.02 12.09
N ASP A 197 -5.20 -19.79 11.99
CA ASP A 197 -6.38 -19.38 11.23
C ASP A 197 -7.03 -18.13 11.87
N PRO A 198 -7.38 -17.10 11.08
CA PRO A 198 -7.97 -15.85 11.59
C PRO A 198 -9.20 -16.07 12.48
N ASP A 199 -10.04 -17.04 12.16
CA ASP A 199 -11.26 -17.35 12.91
C ASP A 199 -10.98 -17.83 14.35
N THR A 200 -9.80 -18.41 14.59
CA THR A 200 -9.38 -18.90 15.91
C THR A 200 -8.55 -17.86 16.68
N ALA A 201 -7.83 -17.00 15.95
CA ALA A 201 -6.97 -15.98 16.54
C ALA A 201 -7.73 -14.82 17.18
N GLY A 202 -9.00 -14.64 16.82
CA GLY A 202 -9.81 -13.50 17.22
C GLY A 202 -9.62 -12.31 16.28
N GLU A 203 -10.22 -11.18 16.65
CA GLU A 203 -10.12 -9.95 15.87
C GLU A 203 -8.82 -9.20 16.18
N PHE A 204 -8.15 -8.70 15.15
CA PHE A 204 -7.01 -7.79 15.33
C PHE A 204 -7.51 -6.44 15.85
N GLU A 205 -7.16 -6.04 17.07
CA GLU A 205 -7.61 -4.78 17.69
C GLU A 205 -6.41 -3.81 17.87
N PRO A 206 -6.00 -3.07 16.81
CA PRO A 206 -4.83 -2.19 16.85
C PRO A 206 -4.93 -1.08 17.91
N GLU A 207 -6.14 -0.65 18.28
CA GLU A 207 -6.39 0.28 19.39
C GLU A 207 -5.93 -0.23 20.75
N LYS A 208 -5.84 -1.56 20.94
CA LYS A 208 -5.37 -2.21 22.18
C LYS A 208 -3.89 -2.61 22.11
N THR A 209 -3.11 -1.99 21.23
CA THR A 209 -1.67 -2.29 21.11
C THR A 209 -0.97 -2.19 22.47
N TYR A 210 -0.48 -3.32 22.96
CA TYR A 210 0.27 -3.45 24.20
C TYR A 210 1.78 -3.41 23.95
N GLU A 211 2.25 -4.00 22.85
CA GLU A 211 3.68 -4.05 22.50
C GLU A 211 3.82 -4.14 20.99
N TRP A 212 4.87 -3.54 20.44
CA TRP A 212 5.22 -3.69 19.03
C TRP A 212 6.73 -3.97 18.87
N SER A 213 7.10 -4.68 17.82
CA SER A 213 8.47 -5.15 17.61
C SER A 213 8.88 -5.13 16.13
N LEU A 214 10.19 -5.12 15.89
CA LEU A 214 10.79 -5.37 14.58
C LEU A 214 11.59 -6.66 14.66
N MET A 215 11.41 -7.54 13.68
CA MET A 215 12.04 -8.86 13.66
C MET A 215 12.71 -9.14 12.31
N ALA A 216 13.88 -9.75 12.36
CA ALA A 216 14.48 -10.48 11.27
C ALA A 216 14.35 -11.99 11.54
N ARG A 217 13.73 -12.73 10.61
CA ARG A 217 13.44 -14.17 10.74
C ARG A 217 14.11 -14.97 9.63
N SER A 218 14.69 -16.13 9.94
CA SER A 218 15.40 -16.92 8.93
C SER A 218 14.50 -17.58 7.90
N HIS A 219 13.23 -17.82 8.25
CA HIS A 219 12.27 -18.62 7.48
C HIS A 219 12.84 -20.00 7.11
N PHE A 220 13.44 -20.69 8.09
CA PHE A 220 14.02 -22.03 7.92
C PHE A 220 15.11 -22.06 6.82
N GLN A 221 16.23 -21.36 7.06
CA GLN A 221 17.37 -21.20 6.15
C GLN A 221 17.09 -20.42 4.86
N ALA A 222 15.93 -19.76 4.71
CA ALA A 222 15.72 -18.90 3.55
C ALA A 222 16.72 -17.75 3.57
N GLN A 223 16.93 -17.08 4.72
CA GLN A 223 17.87 -15.97 4.85
C GLN A 223 18.74 -16.05 6.11
N SER A 224 19.97 -15.53 6.03
CA SER A 224 20.92 -15.44 7.14
C SER A 224 21.93 -14.32 6.94
N GLY A 225 22.76 -14.08 7.96
CA GLY A 225 23.90 -13.19 7.89
C GLY A 225 23.66 -11.83 8.55
N PRO A 226 24.56 -10.86 8.33
CA PRO A 226 24.42 -9.52 8.88
C PRO A 226 23.25 -8.79 8.22
N PHE A 227 22.56 -7.95 9.00
CA PHE A 227 21.49 -7.10 8.51
C PHE A 227 21.50 -5.73 9.17
N ALA A 228 21.00 -4.74 8.44
CA ALA A 228 20.84 -3.38 8.90
C ALA A 228 19.60 -2.78 8.22
N LEU A 229 18.65 -2.33 9.03
CA LEU A 229 17.42 -1.68 8.61
C LEU A 229 17.36 -0.30 9.26
N GLN A 230 17.52 0.74 8.44
CA GLN A 230 17.48 2.12 8.93
C GLN A 230 16.11 2.74 8.71
N LEU A 231 15.42 3.06 9.80
CA LEU A 231 14.07 3.60 9.79
C LEU A 231 14.08 5.11 9.91
N HIS A 232 13.48 5.77 8.92
CA HIS A 232 13.28 7.21 8.93
C HIS A 232 12.09 7.59 9.81
N SER A 233 10.92 7.02 9.53
CA SER A 233 9.68 7.34 10.25
C SER A 233 8.68 6.19 10.23
N LEU A 234 7.84 6.13 11.26
CA LEU A 234 6.66 5.29 11.33
C LEU A 234 5.43 6.19 11.47
N ASN A 235 4.43 5.99 10.62
CA ASN A 235 3.21 6.81 10.58
C ASN A 235 1.97 5.91 10.56
N ALA A 236 0.86 6.40 11.10
CA ALA A 236 -0.45 5.79 10.94
C ALA A 236 -1.14 6.35 9.69
N LEU A 237 -1.70 5.48 8.89
CA LEU A 237 -2.46 5.81 7.68
C LEU A 237 -3.91 6.09 8.08
N PRO A 238 -4.45 7.29 7.83
CA PRO A 238 -5.84 7.56 8.17
C PRO A 238 -6.78 6.75 7.30
N PHE A 239 -7.95 6.44 7.86
CA PHE A 239 -9.05 5.87 7.12
C PHE A 239 -9.59 6.93 6.14
N GLU A 240 -9.84 6.52 4.88
CA GLU A 240 -10.06 7.41 3.71
C GLU A 240 -11.21 8.43 3.91
N ASN A 241 -12.17 8.15 4.81
CA ASN A 241 -13.24 9.09 5.16
C ASN A 241 -12.77 10.36 5.91
N GLN A 242 -11.64 10.35 6.61
CA GLN A 242 -11.18 11.53 7.37
C GLN A 242 -10.46 12.58 6.51
N LEU A 243 -9.90 12.20 5.36
CA LEU A 243 -9.35 13.17 4.40
C LEU A 243 -10.45 14.11 3.86
N SER A 244 -11.70 13.63 3.79
CA SER A 244 -12.87 14.44 3.45
C SER A 244 -13.35 15.33 4.62
N ALA A 245 -13.23 14.85 5.87
CA ALA A 245 -13.70 15.57 7.05
C ALA A 245 -12.76 16.71 7.51
N CYS A 246 -11.44 16.56 7.35
CA CYS A 246 -10.49 17.64 7.63
C CYS A 246 -10.63 18.83 6.65
N ARG A 247 -11.10 18.58 5.42
CA ARG A 247 -11.50 19.64 4.48
C ARG A 247 -12.78 20.35 4.90
N ALA A 248 -13.72 19.66 5.56
CA ALA A 248 -14.98 20.24 5.99
C ALA A 248 -14.85 21.19 7.21
N HIS A 249 -13.86 20.97 8.08
CA HIS A 249 -13.65 21.81 9.27
C HIS A 249 -12.80 23.07 9.05
N ALA A 250 -12.15 23.24 7.89
CA ALA A 250 -11.48 24.49 7.53
C ALA A 250 -12.46 25.60 7.09
N THR A 251 -13.76 25.29 6.95
CA THR A 251 -14.78 26.20 6.45
C THR A 251 -15.91 26.36 7.46
N SER A 252 -15.65 26.94 8.64
CA SER A 252 -16.75 27.31 9.55
C SER A 252 -16.42 28.43 10.54
N VAL A 253 -16.08 29.61 10.02
CA VAL A 253 -16.46 30.89 10.65
C VAL A 253 -16.71 31.91 9.55
N VAL A 254 -17.95 32.01 9.06
CA VAL A 254 -18.75 33.26 8.89
C VAL A 254 -20.19 32.82 8.64
N THR A 255 -21.09 33.29 9.50
CA THR A 255 -22.54 33.16 9.45
C THR A 255 -23.15 34.07 8.38
N GLY A 256 -24.10 33.56 7.59
CA GLY A 256 -25.04 34.38 6.81
C GLY A 256 -25.74 33.68 5.63
N GLU A 257 -26.90 33.07 5.92
CA GLU A 257 -28.08 32.82 5.05
C GLU A 257 -27.96 32.04 3.71
N ALA A 258 -28.70 30.92 3.64
CA ALA A 258 -29.07 30.12 2.45
C ALA A 258 -30.31 30.74 1.72
N PRO A 259 -30.85 30.22 0.58
CA PRO A 259 -30.62 28.93 -0.11
C PRO A 259 -30.48 29.08 -1.67
N THR A 260 -30.17 28.09 -2.52
CA THR A 260 -30.91 26.86 -2.86
C THR A 260 -30.15 26.01 -3.89
N SER A 261 -30.34 24.68 -3.78
CA SER A 261 -30.44 23.65 -4.84
C SER A 261 -29.22 23.14 -5.63
N GLY A 262 -29.02 21.81 -5.55
CA GLY A 262 -28.60 20.94 -6.68
C GLY A 262 -27.18 20.39 -6.59
N GLU A 263 -26.92 19.38 -5.75
CA GLU A 263 -26.73 17.97 -6.15
C GLU A 263 -25.63 17.67 -7.21
N ILE A 264 -24.56 17.03 -6.71
CA ILE A 264 -23.87 15.84 -7.26
C ILE A 264 -22.83 16.08 -8.40
N GLU A 265 -21.55 15.89 -8.03
CA GLU A 265 -20.44 15.13 -8.69
C GLU A 265 -20.87 14.12 -9.80
N PRO A 266 -20.05 13.42 -10.64
CA PRO A 266 -18.59 13.45 -10.83
C PRO A 266 -17.99 13.04 -12.26
N TRP A 267 -16.65 13.19 -12.40
CA TRP A 267 -15.60 12.37 -13.11
C TRP A 267 -15.49 12.13 -14.67
N LEU A 268 -14.21 12.21 -15.13
CA LEU A 268 -13.45 11.45 -16.20
C LEU A 268 -13.61 11.84 -17.71
N HIS A 269 -12.61 11.84 -18.62
CA HIS A 269 -11.12 11.69 -18.67
C HIS A 269 -10.60 11.97 -20.12
N GLU A 270 -9.43 12.64 -20.27
CA GLU A 270 -8.20 12.29 -21.06
C GLU A 270 -8.28 11.85 -22.58
N LYS A 271 -7.52 12.33 -23.60
CA LYS A 271 -6.04 12.41 -23.80
C LYS A 271 -5.58 12.98 -25.19
N SER A 272 -4.48 13.76 -25.25
CA SER A 272 -3.28 13.66 -26.15
C SER A 272 -2.59 15.04 -26.36
N SER A 273 -1.28 15.26 -26.44
CA SER A 273 -0.04 14.52 -26.14
C SER A 273 1.17 15.47 -26.31
N GLY A 274 2.08 15.54 -25.32
CA GLY A 274 3.38 16.24 -25.37
C GLY A 274 3.66 17.10 -24.13
N HIS A 275 4.55 16.66 -23.24
CA HIS A 275 4.77 17.18 -21.86
C HIS A 275 3.54 17.06 -20.93
N SER A 276 3.07 15.83 -20.71
CA SER A 276 1.95 15.57 -19.81
C SER A 276 2.43 14.97 -18.49
N PHE A 277 2.26 15.71 -17.40
CA PHE A 277 2.12 15.18 -16.04
C PHE A 277 1.20 13.94 -16.13
N ARG A 278 1.79 12.75 -16.04
CA ARG A 278 1.01 11.53 -15.94
C ARG A 278 0.55 11.46 -14.50
N SER A 279 -0.57 12.12 -14.21
CA SER A 279 -1.38 11.75 -13.06
C SER A 279 -1.71 10.28 -13.25
N VAL A 280 -0.99 9.43 -12.53
CA VAL A 280 -1.52 8.12 -12.18
C VAL A 280 -2.67 8.46 -11.26
N ALA A 281 -3.86 8.67 -11.84
CA ALA A 281 -5.09 8.58 -11.08
C ALA A 281 -4.98 7.29 -10.28
N PRO A 282 -5.21 7.29 -8.95
CA PRO A 282 -5.30 6.04 -8.24
C PRO A 282 -6.33 5.22 -9.01
N ALA A 283 -5.93 4.04 -9.46
CA ALA A 283 -6.92 3.05 -9.85
C ALA A 283 -7.97 3.11 -8.76
N GLN A 284 -9.23 3.36 -9.13
CA GLN A 284 -10.33 3.07 -8.23
C GLN A 284 -10.19 1.58 -7.93
N THR A 285 -9.49 1.29 -6.83
CA THR A 285 -9.55 -0.01 -6.20
C THR A 285 -10.97 -0.02 -5.67
N THR A 286 -11.88 -0.51 -6.50
CA THR A 286 -13.00 -1.32 -6.02
C THR A 286 -12.48 -2.07 -4.81
N PRO A 287 -13.11 -1.98 -3.63
CA PRO A 287 -12.59 -2.62 -2.44
C PRO A 287 -12.27 -4.06 -2.81
N VAL A 288 -10.98 -4.39 -2.82
CA VAL A 288 -10.53 -5.77 -3.03
C VAL A 288 -10.85 -6.45 -1.72
N LYS A 289 -12.14 -6.79 -1.62
CA LYS A 289 -12.68 -7.78 -0.72
C LYS A 289 -11.84 -9.04 -0.94
N ASP A 290 -11.20 -9.48 0.14
CA ASP A 290 -10.67 -10.82 0.35
C ASP A 290 -9.89 -11.45 -0.81
N ARG A 291 -8.56 -11.42 -0.72
CA ARG A 291 -7.77 -12.52 -1.29
C ARG A 291 -7.55 -13.60 -0.24
N SER A 292 -8.62 -14.38 -0.03
CA SER A 292 -8.48 -15.82 0.05
C SER A 292 -9.58 -16.56 -0.72
N THR A 293 -10.65 -15.90 -1.21
CA THR A 293 -11.73 -16.61 -1.92
C THR A 293 -11.53 -16.62 -3.44
N GLY A 294 -10.98 -15.56 -4.04
CA GLY A 294 -10.83 -15.43 -5.49
C GLY A 294 -9.93 -16.50 -6.15
N GLU A 295 -8.90 -16.98 -5.47
CA GLU A 295 -8.00 -18.03 -5.98
C GLU A 295 -8.70 -19.41 -6.00
N TYR A 296 -9.50 -19.71 -4.97
CA TYR A 296 -10.33 -20.92 -4.97
C TYR A 296 -11.46 -20.83 -5.98
N TYR A 297 -12.10 -19.67 -6.17
CA TYR A 297 -13.11 -19.50 -7.22
C TYR A 297 -12.49 -19.60 -8.62
N GLY A 298 -11.31 -19.03 -8.84
CA GLY A 298 -10.58 -19.16 -10.10
C GLY A 298 -10.20 -20.61 -10.39
N PHE A 299 -9.67 -21.33 -9.40
CA PHE A 299 -9.37 -22.76 -9.52
C PHE A 299 -10.64 -23.60 -9.70
N ALA A 300 -11.70 -23.34 -8.94
CA ALA A 300 -12.97 -24.04 -9.05
C ALA A 300 -13.63 -23.80 -10.41
N LEU A 301 -13.60 -22.57 -10.91
CA LEU A 301 -14.13 -22.21 -12.23
C LEU A 301 -13.27 -22.84 -13.34
N PHE A 302 -11.95 -22.90 -13.17
CA PHE A 302 -11.07 -23.63 -14.10
C PHE A 302 -11.40 -25.13 -14.14
N VAL A 303 -11.51 -25.79 -12.98
CA VAL A 303 -11.86 -27.22 -12.91
C VAL A 303 -13.27 -27.45 -13.46
N PHE A 304 -14.25 -26.63 -13.08
CA PHE A 304 -15.62 -26.70 -13.57
C PHE A 304 -15.70 -26.50 -15.09
N SER A 305 -15.02 -25.48 -15.62
CA SER A 305 -14.93 -25.23 -17.06
C SER A 305 -14.23 -26.37 -17.79
N THR A 306 -13.20 -26.97 -17.20
CA THR A 306 -12.49 -28.11 -17.79
C THR A 306 -13.37 -29.36 -17.83
N VAL A 307 -14.10 -29.65 -16.75
CA VAL A 307 -15.05 -30.78 -16.70
C VAL A 307 -16.18 -30.58 -17.69
N LEU A 308 -16.76 -29.37 -17.77
CA LEU A 308 -17.77 -29.04 -18.76
C LEU A 308 -17.23 -29.19 -20.19
N TRP A 309 -16.00 -28.73 -20.45
CA TRP A 309 -15.38 -28.85 -21.76
C TRP A 309 -15.13 -30.31 -22.17
N ILE A 310 -14.63 -31.13 -21.25
CA ILE A 310 -14.46 -32.59 -21.47
C ILE A 310 -15.83 -33.24 -21.72
N GLY A 311 -16.83 -32.92 -20.90
CA GLY A 311 -18.19 -33.44 -21.05
C GLY A 311 -18.83 -33.02 -22.38
N TRP A 312 -18.61 -31.77 -22.80
CA TRP A 312 -19.08 -31.24 -24.08
C TRP A 312 -18.45 -31.98 -25.27
N ILE A 313 -17.13 -32.19 -25.25
CA ILE A 313 -16.43 -32.96 -26.29
C ILE A 313 -16.89 -34.41 -26.30
N ALA A 314 -17.00 -35.03 -25.13
CA ALA A 314 -17.48 -36.40 -25.01
C ALA A 314 -18.89 -36.54 -25.59
N TRP A 315 -19.81 -35.65 -25.24
CA TRP A 315 -21.16 -35.62 -25.81
C TRP A 315 -21.14 -35.40 -27.33
N ALA A 316 -20.33 -34.46 -27.84
CA ALA A 316 -20.25 -34.16 -29.26
C ALA A 316 -19.71 -35.34 -30.09
N LEU A 317 -18.75 -36.12 -29.56
CA LEU A 317 -18.06 -37.19 -30.29
C LEU A 317 -18.62 -38.61 -30.06
N THR A 318 -19.37 -38.85 -28.97
CA THR A 318 -19.87 -40.19 -28.65
C THR A 318 -20.96 -40.60 -29.63
N PRO A 319 -20.95 -41.78 -30.27
CA PRO A 319 -22.02 -42.24 -31.17
C PRO A 319 -23.36 -42.50 -30.45
N ASP A 320 -24.47 -42.41 -31.19
CA ASP A 320 -25.83 -42.56 -30.64
C ASP A 320 -26.07 -43.96 -30.05
N GLU A 321 -25.52 -45.01 -30.67
CA GLU A 321 -25.61 -46.40 -30.22
C GLU A 321 -25.12 -46.58 -28.77
N TRP A 322 -24.05 -45.88 -28.42
CA TRP A 322 -23.47 -45.92 -27.08
C TRP A 322 -24.39 -45.24 -26.06
N LEU A 323 -24.97 -44.08 -26.39
CA LEU A 323 -25.91 -43.38 -25.51
C LEU A 323 -27.18 -44.19 -25.27
N GLU A 324 -27.71 -44.83 -26.31
CA GLU A 324 -28.89 -45.69 -26.21
C GLU A 324 -28.63 -46.94 -25.36
N SER A 325 -27.44 -47.55 -25.48
CA SER A 325 -27.06 -48.70 -24.66
C SER A 325 -26.96 -48.39 -23.16
N VAL A 326 -26.62 -47.14 -22.81
CA VAL A 326 -26.59 -46.64 -21.43
C VAL A 326 -28.00 -46.28 -20.93
N GLY A 327 -29.01 -46.30 -21.81
CA GLY A 327 -30.41 -45.98 -21.49
C GLY A 327 -30.74 -44.49 -21.59
N ILE A 328 -29.89 -43.68 -22.22
CA ILE A 328 -30.13 -42.24 -22.42
C ILE A 328 -30.94 -42.07 -23.72
N ALA A 329 -32.27 -42.07 -23.59
CA ALA A 329 -33.18 -41.99 -24.74
C ALA A 329 -33.41 -40.57 -25.27
N TRP A 330 -32.97 -39.52 -24.54
CA TRP A 330 -33.16 -38.13 -24.97
C TRP A 330 -31.94 -37.27 -24.63
N TYR A 331 -31.46 -36.53 -25.63
CA TYR A 331 -30.41 -35.52 -25.52
C TYR A 331 -30.65 -34.40 -26.56
N PRO A 332 -30.10 -33.18 -26.36
CA PRO A 332 -30.23 -32.08 -27.32
C PRO A 332 -29.68 -32.44 -28.70
N ASN A 333 -30.15 -31.77 -29.77
CA ASN A 333 -29.61 -32.01 -31.12
C ASN A 333 -28.08 -31.74 -31.16
N ARG A 334 -27.30 -32.64 -31.78
CA ARG A 334 -25.85 -32.52 -31.90
C ARG A 334 -25.39 -31.28 -32.67
N GLU A 335 -26.27 -30.68 -33.47
CA GLU A 335 -25.95 -29.43 -34.19
C GLU A 335 -25.58 -28.27 -33.26
N TRP A 336 -26.07 -28.30 -32.02
CA TRP A 336 -25.68 -27.33 -31.00
C TRP A 336 -24.17 -27.36 -30.70
N ALA A 337 -23.46 -28.47 -31.00
CA ALA A 337 -22.02 -28.60 -30.85
C ALA A 337 -21.24 -27.52 -31.64
N PHE A 338 -21.70 -27.18 -32.84
CA PHE A 338 -21.07 -26.16 -33.69
C PHE A 338 -21.81 -24.82 -33.67
N LEU A 339 -23.12 -24.82 -33.44
CA LEU A 339 -23.91 -23.58 -33.36
C LEU A 339 -23.47 -22.72 -32.17
N ILE A 340 -23.25 -23.29 -30.98
CA ILE A 340 -22.86 -22.50 -29.80
C ILE A 340 -21.53 -21.75 -30.02
N PRO A 341 -20.44 -22.39 -30.50
CA PRO A 341 -19.21 -21.69 -30.85
C PRO A 341 -19.38 -20.67 -31.99
N ALA A 342 -20.20 -20.95 -32.99
CA ALA A 342 -20.43 -20.01 -34.08
C ALA A 342 -21.15 -18.74 -33.60
N TRP A 343 -22.21 -18.88 -32.80
CA TRP A 343 -22.95 -17.76 -32.24
C TRP A 343 -22.15 -16.97 -31.20
N SER A 344 -21.26 -17.61 -30.44
CA SER A 344 -20.40 -16.90 -29.49
C SER A 344 -19.43 -15.93 -30.18
N LEU A 345 -18.90 -16.29 -31.35
CA LEU A 345 -18.07 -15.39 -32.16
C LEU A 345 -18.85 -14.13 -32.59
N PHE A 346 -20.10 -14.29 -33.05
CA PHE A 346 -20.95 -13.16 -33.38
C PHE A 346 -21.30 -12.31 -32.14
N ALA A 347 -21.53 -12.94 -30.98
CA ALA A 347 -21.78 -12.22 -29.74
C ALA A 347 -20.58 -11.37 -29.31
N VAL A 348 -19.35 -11.87 -29.43
CA VAL A 348 -18.13 -11.11 -29.13
C VAL A 348 -18.02 -9.89 -30.05
N LEU A 349 -18.24 -10.06 -31.35
CA LEU A 349 -18.23 -8.93 -32.30
C LEU A 349 -19.31 -7.90 -31.97
N ALA A 350 -20.51 -8.34 -31.58
CA ALA A 350 -21.59 -7.45 -31.16
C ALA A 350 -21.22 -6.65 -29.89
N VAL A 351 -20.57 -7.27 -28.90
CA VAL A 351 -20.08 -6.58 -27.70
C VAL A 351 -19.11 -5.46 -28.06
N TYR A 352 -18.16 -5.72 -28.98
CA TYR A 352 -17.25 -4.67 -29.45
C TYR A 352 -17.96 -3.53 -30.17
N ALA A 353 -18.91 -3.86 -31.05
CA ALA A 353 -19.70 -2.85 -31.76
C ALA A 353 -20.48 -1.96 -30.78
N VAL A 354 -21.12 -2.56 -29.77
CA VAL A 354 -21.84 -1.82 -28.72
C VAL A 354 -20.89 -0.98 -27.88
N PHE A 355 -19.73 -1.51 -27.48
CA PHE A 355 -18.73 -0.77 -26.72
C PHE A 355 -18.23 0.47 -27.47
N ILE A 356 -17.91 0.32 -28.77
CA ILE A 356 -17.50 1.44 -29.62
C ILE A 356 -18.65 2.46 -29.73
N GLY A 357 -19.87 2.00 -29.95
CA GLY A 357 -21.05 2.88 -30.03
C GLY A 357 -21.29 3.67 -28.73
N LEU A 358 -21.17 3.02 -27.58
CA LEU A 358 -21.32 3.65 -26.27
C LEU A 358 -20.21 4.65 -25.97
N ASN A 359 -18.96 4.35 -26.33
CA ASN A 359 -17.86 5.29 -26.16
C ASN A 359 -18.03 6.50 -27.07
N ASN A 360 -18.40 6.29 -28.33
CA ASN A 360 -18.65 7.38 -29.27
C ASN A 360 -19.79 8.28 -28.80
N TRP A 361 -20.86 7.69 -28.25
CA TRP A 361 -21.98 8.46 -27.70
C TRP A 361 -21.61 9.28 -26.44
N LYS A 362 -20.66 8.80 -25.63
CA LYS A 362 -20.22 9.47 -24.40
C LYS A 362 -19.07 10.46 -24.59
N THR A 363 -18.46 10.53 -25.78
CA THR A 363 -17.34 11.44 -26.04
C THR A 363 -17.89 12.80 -26.51
N PRO A 364 -17.55 13.92 -25.86
CA PRO A 364 -17.97 15.27 -26.27
C PRO A 364 -17.30 15.72 -27.59
N GLU A 365 -17.83 16.78 -28.23
CA GLU A 365 -17.25 17.36 -29.46
C GLU A 365 -15.86 17.98 -29.16
N LEU A 366 -14.96 18.00 -30.14
CA LEU A 366 -13.55 18.39 -29.93
C LEU A 366 -13.34 19.86 -29.56
N ASP A 367 -14.29 20.73 -29.88
CA ASP A 367 -14.28 22.16 -29.58
C ASP A 367 -14.84 22.50 -28.19
N GLU A 368 -15.37 21.50 -27.48
CA GLU A 368 -15.94 21.69 -26.15
C GLU A 368 -14.82 21.92 -25.11
N ILE A 369 -14.95 22.99 -24.33
CA ILE A 369 -13.99 23.38 -23.29
C ILE A 369 -13.83 22.31 -22.19
N SER A 370 -14.84 21.45 -22.01
CA SER A 370 -14.85 20.33 -21.08
C SER A 370 -13.77 19.27 -21.38
N ASN A 371 -13.22 19.24 -22.60
CA ASN A 371 -12.07 18.40 -22.94
C ASN A 371 -10.75 18.87 -22.29
N VAL A 372 -10.66 20.17 -21.92
CA VAL A 372 -9.45 20.79 -21.39
C VAL A 372 -9.59 21.08 -19.89
N THR A 373 -10.80 21.36 -19.41
CA THR A 373 -11.05 21.79 -18.03
C THR A 373 -11.82 20.75 -17.24
N ASP A 374 -11.41 20.49 -15.99
CA ASP A 374 -12.17 19.63 -15.07
C ASP A 374 -13.13 20.42 -14.16
N ARG A 375 -13.94 19.72 -13.36
CA ARG A 375 -14.93 20.33 -12.45
C ARG A 375 -14.28 21.09 -11.27
N ALA A 376 -13.01 20.86 -11.00
CA ALA A 376 -12.26 21.53 -9.93
C ALA A 376 -11.50 22.77 -10.43
N GLN A 377 -11.39 22.96 -11.75
CA GLN A 377 -10.69 24.09 -12.34
C GLN A 377 -11.53 25.37 -12.29
N ASN A 378 -10.98 26.41 -11.67
CA ASN A 378 -11.59 27.72 -11.61
C ASN A 378 -11.35 28.46 -12.94
N VAL A 379 -12.24 28.27 -13.92
CA VAL A 379 -12.11 28.87 -15.26
C VAL A 379 -12.48 30.35 -15.19
N TYR A 380 -11.48 31.22 -15.34
CA TYR A 380 -11.70 32.65 -15.48
C TYR A 380 -11.92 33.01 -16.95
N THR A 381 -13.17 33.34 -17.29
CA THR A 381 -13.51 33.90 -18.61
C THR A 381 -13.09 35.37 -18.65
N VAL A 382 -11.94 35.64 -19.25
CA VAL A 382 -11.50 37.01 -19.54
C VAL A 382 -12.08 37.40 -20.89
N SER A 383 -13.05 38.32 -20.89
CA SER A 383 -13.50 38.97 -22.11
C SER A 383 -12.36 39.83 -22.65
N LEU A 384 -12.02 39.69 -23.93
CA LEU A 384 -11.06 40.57 -24.60
C LEU A 384 -11.53 42.04 -24.66
N ASP A 385 -12.84 42.27 -24.50
CA ASP A 385 -13.46 43.60 -24.52
C ASP A 385 -13.46 44.29 -23.15
N ASP A 386 -13.21 43.55 -22.06
CA ASP A 386 -13.12 44.13 -20.72
C ASP A 386 -11.70 44.67 -20.48
N GLU A 387 -11.51 45.98 -20.65
CA GLU A 387 -10.22 46.68 -20.42
C GLU A 387 -9.73 46.65 -18.95
N LYS A 388 -10.51 46.09 -18.02
CA LYS A 388 -10.18 46.10 -16.59
C LYS A 388 -9.32 44.91 -16.21
N HIS A 389 -8.05 45.18 -15.88
CA HIS A 389 -7.09 44.14 -15.53
C HIS A 389 -7.45 43.45 -14.21
N LEU A 390 -7.08 42.17 -14.06
CA LEU A 390 -7.36 41.36 -12.86
C LEU A 390 -6.84 42.02 -11.56
N PHE A 391 -5.68 42.68 -11.60
CA PHE A 391 -5.11 43.41 -10.46
C PHE A 391 -5.88 44.68 -10.09
N GLU A 392 -6.70 45.20 -11.00
CA GLU A 392 -7.57 46.37 -10.77
C GLU A 392 -8.94 45.95 -10.23
N ASP A 393 -9.25 44.66 -10.27
CA ASP A 393 -10.50 44.09 -9.76
C ASP A 393 -10.21 43.20 -8.54
N GLN A 394 -10.11 43.86 -7.39
CA GLN A 394 -9.71 43.26 -6.11
C GLN A 394 -10.57 42.06 -5.71
N HIS A 395 -11.86 42.07 -6.05
CA HIS A 395 -12.79 40.96 -5.78
C HIS A 395 -12.47 39.71 -6.64
N LYS A 396 -12.05 39.91 -7.89
CA LYS A 396 -11.63 38.83 -8.79
C LYS A 396 -10.25 38.29 -8.43
N LEU A 397 -9.36 39.16 -7.94
CA LEU A 397 -8.02 38.77 -7.49
C LEU A 397 -8.06 37.84 -6.27
N GLU A 398 -8.98 38.04 -5.33
CA GLU A 398 -9.12 37.21 -4.12
C GLU A 398 -9.48 35.74 -4.42
N HIS A 399 -10.14 35.48 -5.55
CA HIS A 399 -10.51 34.14 -5.97
C HIS A 399 -9.45 33.50 -6.89
N SER A 400 -8.47 34.27 -7.34
CA SER A 400 -7.37 33.80 -8.20
C SER A 400 -6.25 33.22 -7.35
N LEU A 401 -5.61 32.15 -7.82
CA LEU A 401 -4.39 31.64 -7.19
C LEU A 401 -3.31 32.73 -7.28
N HIS A 402 -2.99 33.35 -6.15
CA HIS A 402 -2.13 34.54 -6.07
C HIS A 402 -0.73 34.37 -6.70
N ASP A 403 -0.25 33.14 -6.88
CA ASP A 403 1.15 32.87 -7.25
C ASP A 403 1.39 32.46 -8.71
N ILE A 404 0.36 32.23 -9.52
CA ILE A 404 0.53 31.80 -10.92
C ILE A 404 -0.52 32.48 -11.80
N TYR A 405 -0.26 33.73 -12.19
CA TYR A 405 -1.02 34.41 -13.23
C TYR A 405 -0.08 35.07 -14.23
N ASP A 406 -0.22 34.71 -15.50
CA ASP A 406 0.57 35.30 -16.59
C ASP A 406 0.13 36.76 -16.80
N LEU A 407 1.09 37.67 -16.78
CA LEU A 407 0.82 39.08 -17.06
C LEU A 407 0.43 39.26 -18.54
N PRO A 408 -0.61 40.05 -18.83
CA PRO A 408 -0.97 40.36 -20.22
C PRO A 408 0.23 40.96 -20.96
N PRO A 409 0.53 40.52 -22.20
CA PRO A 409 1.67 41.03 -22.96
C PRO A 409 1.62 42.55 -23.15
N THR A 410 0.41 43.11 -23.25
CA THR A 410 0.17 44.56 -23.35
C THR A 410 0.58 45.30 -22.09
N TYR A 411 0.29 44.75 -20.91
CA TYR A 411 0.67 45.34 -19.62
C TYR A 411 2.20 45.36 -19.46
N VAL A 412 2.87 44.23 -19.75
CA VAL A 412 4.33 44.12 -19.72
C VAL A 412 4.96 45.10 -20.72
N SER A 413 4.45 45.16 -21.95
CA SER A 413 4.96 46.07 -22.96
C SER A 413 4.80 47.54 -22.56
N ARG A 414 3.68 47.91 -21.92
CA ARG A 414 3.46 49.28 -21.47
C ARG A 414 4.41 49.66 -20.34
N GLN A 415 4.64 48.77 -19.40
CA GLN A 415 5.51 49.06 -18.25
C GLN A 415 7.00 49.05 -18.61
N MET A 416 7.42 48.20 -19.54
CA MET A 416 8.82 48.10 -19.97
C MET A 416 9.24 49.11 -21.05
N HIS A 417 8.30 49.56 -21.89
CA HIS A 417 8.63 50.39 -23.05
C HIS A 417 7.97 51.78 -23.05
N LEU A 418 7.02 52.05 -22.17
CA LEU A 418 6.30 53.33 -22.09
C LEU A 418 6.42 54.00 -20.70
N SER A 419 7.34 53.56 -19.84
CA SER A 419 7.64 54.20 -18.54
C SER A 419 8.73 55.26 -18.61
#